data_AF-A0A9Q9MC62-F1
#
_entry.id   AF-A0A9Q9MC62-F1
#
_cell.length_a   1.000
_cell.length_b   1.000
_cell.length_c   1.000
_cell.angle_alpha   90.00
_cell.angle_beta   90.00
_cell.angle_gamma   90.00
#
_symmetry.space_group_name_H-M   'P 1'
#
loop_
_entity.id
_entity.type
_entity.pdbx_description
1 polymer ?
#
loop_
_entity_poly.entity_id
_entity_poly.type
_entity_poly.pdbx_seq_one_letter_code
_entity_poly.pdbx_strand_id
1 'polypeptide(L)'
;MDWAALKSKHVHAAYDAETRDLYVKFPGSPPLKHADIPLHVYQNLLETDDPHFYYKYYVAPCRVSPGRRQPVSVASYAVKLVLLLAACSLLLATGLDPDHGGTFEESELRSN
;
A
#
# COMPACT_ATOMS: atom_id res chain seq x y z
N MET A 1 -14.36 -17.59 17.18
CA MET A 1 -12.95 -17.95 16.92
C MET A 1 -12.21 -17.82 18.23
N ASP A 2 -11.61 -18.91 18.70
CA ASP A 2 -10.99 -18.97 20.02
C ASP A 2 -9.46 -19.08 19.89
N TRP A 3 -8.75 -18.45 20.82
CA TRP A 3 -7.30 -18.50 20.89
C TRP A 3 -6.82 -19.73 21.64
N ALA A 4 -6.04 -20.56 20.96
CA ALA A 4 -5.34 -21.70 21.52
C ALA A 4 -3.87 -21.35 21.76
N ALA A 5 -3.35 -21.72 22.93
CA ALA A 5 -1.91 -21.66 23.19
C ALA A 5 -1.20 -22.75 22.38
N LEU A 6 -0.09 -22.41 21.73
CA LEU A 6 0.79 -23.39 21.10
C LEU A 6 1.72 -24.00 22.14
N LYS A 7 2.34 -25.15 21.82
CA LYS A 7 3.35 -25.79 22.68
C LYS A 7 4.58 -24.89 22.94
N SER A 8 4.82 -23.90 22.08
CA SER A 8 5.79 -22.83 22.31
C SER A 8 5.19 -21.83 23.29
N LYS A 9 5.83 -21.70 24.46
CA LYS A 9 5.40 -20.78 25.51
C LYS A 9 5.17 -19.38 24.90
N HIS A 10 4.00 -18.82 25.16
CA HIS A 10 3.57 -17.47 24.78
C HIS A 10 3.13 -17.23 23.32
N VAL A 11 3.17 -18.25 22.44
CA VAL A 11 2.59 -18.13 21.09
C VAL A 11 1.17 -18.66 21.11
N HIS A 12 0.25 -17.93 20.48
CA HIS A 12 -1.15 -18.35 20.35
C HIS A 12 -1.58 -18.37 18.90
N ALA A 13 -2.50 -19.28 18.57
CA ALA A 13 -3.12 -19.37 17.26
C ALA A 13 -4.63 -19.47 17.38
N ALA A 14 -5.34 -18.95 16.40
CA ALA A 14 -6.79 -19.00 16.32
C ALA A 14 -7.22 -19.15 14.87
N TYR A 15 -8.18 -20.02 14.62
CA TYR A 15 -8.59 -20.42 13.28
C TYR A 15 -10.08 -20.13 13.07
N ASP A 16 -10.42 -19.57 11.91
CA ASP A 16 -11.79 -19.41 11.44
C ASP A 16 -12.04 -20.44 10.33
N ALA A 17 -12.90 -21.42 10.59
CA ALA A 17 -13.20 -22.50 9.67
C ALA A 17 -14.01 -22.05 8.44
N GLU A 18 -14.80 -20.99 8.58
CA GLU A 18 -15.65 -20.47 7.49
C GLU A 18 -14.81 -19.74 6.45
N THR A 19 -13.87 -18.90 6.91
CA THR A 19 -12.99 -18.10 6.03
C THR A 19 -11.64 -18.76 5.75
N ARG A 20 -11.30 -19.83 6.48
CA ARG A 20 -9.97 -20.47 6.48
C ARG A 20 -8.84 -19.52 6.87
N ASP A 21 -9.18 -18.48 7.62
CA ASP A 21 -8.22 -17.53 8.15
C ASP A 21 -7.57 -18.09 9.43
N LEU A 22 -6.24 -18.10 9.44
CA LEU A 22 -5.43 -18.38 10.62
C LEU A 22 -4.83 -17.08 11.15
N TYR A 23 -4.97 -16.85 12.44
CA TYR A 23 -4.31 -15.77 13.15
C TYR A 23 -3.26 -16.33 14.09
N VAL A 24 -2.05 -15.78 14.04
CA VAL A 24 -0.93 -16.17 14.91
C VAL A 24 -0.46 -14.95 15.69
N LYS A 25 -0.34 -15.09 17.00
CA LYS A 25 0.12 -14.03 17.91
C LYS A 25 1.43 -14.44 18.57
N PHE A 26 2.52 -13.75 18.20
CA PHE A 26 3.81 -13.86 18.87
C PHE A 26 3.92 -12.85 20.02
N PRO A 27 4.75 -13.14 21.04
CA PRO A 27 5.02 -12.20 22.13
C PRO A 27 5.52 -10.85 21.61
N GLY A 28 4.97 -9.76 22.15
CA GLY A 28 5.38 -8.40 21.78
C GLY A 28 4.97 -7.94 20.38
N SER A 29 4.15 -8.72 19.65
CA SER A 29 3.70 -8.37 18.30
C SER A 29 2.17 -8.36 18.18
N PRO A 30 1.60 -7.57 17.26
CA PRO A 30 0.19 -7.69 16.91
C PRO A 30 -0.08 -9.06 16.24
N PRO A 31 -1.32 -9.57 16.33
CA PRO A 31 -1.73 -10.77 15.58
C PRO A 31 -1.47 -10.65 14.09
N LEU A 32 -0.96 -11.72 13.50
CA LEU A 32 -0.71 -11.85 12.07
C LEU A 32 -1.78 -12.73 11.44
N LYS A 33 -2.40 -12.24 10.36
CA LYS A 33 -3.42 -12.98 9.60
C LYS A 33 -2.78 -13.73 8.44
N HIS A 34 -3.23 -14.96 8.21
CA HIS A 34 -2.90 -15.82 7.08
C HIS A 34 -4.20 -16.36 6.49
N ALA A 35 -4.46 -16.10 5.22
CA ALA A 35 -5.66 -16.60 4.55
C ALA A 35 -5.41 -17.96 3.90
N ASP A 36 -6.50 -18.65 3.54
CA ASP A 36 -6.48 -19.92 2.80
C ASP A 36 -5.66 -21.03 3.48
N ILE A 37 -5.58 -21.03 4.82
CA ILE A 37 -4.86 -22.06 5.56
C ILE A 37 -5.75 -23.31 5.67
N PRO A 38 -5.31 -24.48 5.19
CA PRO A 38 -6.05 -25.73 5.36
C PRO A 38 -6.18 -26.12 6.84
N LEU A 39 -7.31 -26.72 7.23
CA LEU A 39 -7.57 -27.13 8.62
C LEU A 39 -6.46 -28.03 9.19
N HIS A 40 -5.93 -28.97 8.42
CA HIS A 40 -4.86 -29.86 8.87
C HIS A 40 -3.55 -29.12 9.18
N VAL A 41 -3.28 -27.99 8.50
CA VAL A 41 -2.10 -27.16 8.78
C VAL A 41 -2.24 -26.50 10.16
N TYR A 42 -3.44 -26.05 10.50
CA TYR A 42 -3.75 -25.51 11.83
C TYR A 42 -3.64 -26.60 12.92
N GLN A 43 -4.19 -27.79 12.69
CA GLN A 43 -4.09 -28.92 13.63
C GLN A 43 -2.63 -29.29 13.90
N ASN A 44 -1.83 -29.45 12.85
CA ASN A 44 -0.40 -29.72 12.98
C ASN A 44 0.36 -28.60 13.74
N LEU A 45 -0.05 -27.33 13.58
CA LEU A 45 0.55 -26.21 14.32
C LEU A 45 0.24 -26.28 15.83
N LEU A 46 -0.92 -26.81 16.22
CA LEU A 46 -1.25 -27.06 17.64
C LEU A 46 -0.47 -28.25 18.21
N GLU A 47 -0.28 -29.29 17.41
CA GLU A 47 0.29 -30.57 17.83
C GLU A 47 1.82 -30.62 17.79
N THR A 48 2.46 -29.82 16.93
CA THR A 48 3.92 -29.80 16.77
C THR A 48 4.67 -29.38 18.04
N ASP A 49 5.75 -30.10 18.34
CA ASP A 49 6.63 -29.77 19.48
C ASP A 49 7.52 -28.54 19.22
N ASP A 50 7.69 -28.15 17.96
CA ASP A 50 8.35 -26.89 17.57
C ASP A 50 7.42 -26.02 16.70
N PRO A 51 6.52 -25.24 17.33
CA PRO A 51 5.64 -24.32 16.61
C PRO A 51 6.37 -23.21 15.86
N HIS A 52 7.57 -22.82 16.28
CA HIS A 52 8.32 -21.75 15.61
C HIS A 52 8.90 -22.26 14.29
N PHE A 53 9.50 -23.45 14.29
CA PHE A 53 9.94 -24.12 13.07
C PHE A 53 8.76 -24.39 12.14
N TYR A 54 7.68 -24.97 12.65
CA TYR A 54 6.51 -25.30 11.84
C TYR A 54 5.90 -24.05 11.19
N TYR A 55 5.70 -22.99 11.98
CA TYR A 55 5.21 -21.71 11.48
C TYR A 55 6.13 -21.17 10.37
N LYS A 56 7.45 -21.16 10.57
CA LYS A 56 8.41 -20.59 9.62
C LYS A 56 8.33 -21.25 8.23
N TYR A 57 8.12 -22.55 8.17
CA TYR A 57 8.20 -23.30 6.89
C TYR A 57 6.83 -23.64 6.30
N TYR A 58 5.78 -23.76 7.10
CA TYR A 58 4.47 -24.24 6.63
C TYR A 58 3.37 -23.17 6.70
N VAL A 59 3.57 -22.07 7.44
CA VAL A 59 2.53 -21.03 7.62
C VAL A 59 2.99 -19.66 7.12
N ALA A 60 4.21 -19.25 7.47
CA ALA A 60 4.76 -17.96 7.09
C ALA A 60 4.85 -17.74 5.57
N PRO A 61 5.18 -18.75 4.72
CA PRO A 61 5.17 -18.59 3.27
C PRO A 61 3.76 -18.37 2.70
N CYS A 62 2.72 -18.89 3.36
CA CYS A 62 1.32 -18.65 3.04
C CYS A 62 0.83 -17.27 3.49
N ARG A 63 1.73 -16.37 3.92
CA ARG A 63 1.39 -14.96 4.08
C ARG A 63 0.96 -14.42 2.73
N VAL A 64 -0.35 -14.34 2.53
CA VAL A 64 -0.92 -13.34 1.65
C VAL A 64 -0.39 -12.02 2.19
N SER A 65 0.55 -11.40 1.47
CA SER A 65 0.97 -10.03 1.78
C SER A 65 -0.30 -9.27 2.07
N PRO A 66 -0.44 -8.57 3.21
CA PRO A 66 -1.62 -7.76 3.45
C PRO A 66 -1.66 -6.83 2.26
N GLY A 67 -2.53 -7.13 1.30
CA GLY A 67 -2.72 -6.30 0.13
C GLY A 67 -3.07 -4.98 0.74
N ARG A 68 -2.11 -4.05 0.69
CA ARG A 68 -2.21 -2.76 1.32
C ARG A 68 -3.31 -2.08 0.52
N ARG A 69 -4.56 -2.35 0.87
CA ARG A 69 -5.69 -1.45 0.68
C ARG A 69 -5.40 -0.29 1.63
N GLN A 70 -4.32 0.44 1.35
CA GLN A 70 -4.28 1.81 1.76
C GLN A 70 -5.50 2.41 1.07
N PRO A 71 -6.44 3.00 1.82
CA PRO A 71 -7.49 3.77 1.18
C PRO A 71 -6.75 4.77 0.29
N VAL A 72 -6.97 4.65 -1.03
CA VAL A 72 -6.42 5.58 -1.99
C VAL A 72 -7.02 6.92 -1.60
N SER A 73 -6.23 7.75 -0.92
CA SER A 73 -6.71 9.01 -0.38
C SER A 73 -6.98 9.93 -1.57
N VAL A 74 -8.25 10.06 -1.94
CA VAL A 74 -8.72 10.98 -2.99
C VAL A 74 -8.21 12.40 -2.71
N ALA A 75 -8.12 12.78 -1.43
CA ALA A 75 -7.54 14.05 -1.01
C ALA A 75 -6.06 14.21 -1.39
N SER A 76 -5.25 13.14 -1.25
CA SER A 76 -3.83 13.19 -1.66
C SER A 76 -3.68 13.38 -3.17
N TYR A 77 -4.54 12.73 -3.97
CA TYR A 77 -4.55 12.91 -5.42
C TYR A 77 -5.03 14.30 -5.84
N ALA A 78 -6.07 14.82 -5.19
CA ALA A 78 -6.57 16.17 -5.44
C ALA A 78 -5.49 17.22 -5.17
N VAL A 79 -4.77 17.11 -4.04
CA VAL A 79 -3.67 18.03 -3.72
C VAL A 79 -2.54 17.96 -4.76
N LYS A 80 -2.15 16.75 -5.18
CA LYS A 80 -1.14 16.58 -6.24
C LYS A 80 -1.58 17.18 -7.57
N LEU A 81 -2.85 17.03 -7.93
CA LEU A 81 -3.40 17.60 -9.16
C LEU A 81 -3.41 19.14 -9.11
N VAL A 82 -3.82 19.73 -7.98
CA VAL A 82 -3.81 21.20 -7.80
C VAL A 82 -2.39 21.76 -7.92
N LEU A 83 -1.40 21.10 -7.29
CA LEU A 83 0.00 21.50 -7.41
C LEU A 83 0.51 21.40 -8.85
N LEU A 84 0.13 20.35 -9.57
CA LEU A 84 0.51 20.17 -10.97
C LEU A 84 -0.12 21.27 -11.86
N LEU A 85 -1.41 21.56 -11.66
CA LEU A 85 -2.10 22.63 -12.37
C LEU A 85 -1.49 24.01 -12.06
N ALA A 86 -1.17 24.29 -10.79
CA ALA A 86 -0.52 25.54 -10.41
C ALA A 86 0.86 25.69 -11.06
N ALA A 87 1.66 24.62 -11.11
CA ALA A 87 2.96 24.63 -11.79
C ALA A 87 2.82 24.85 -13.30
N CYS A 88 1.85 24.18 -13.94
CA CYS A 88 1.56 24.39 -15.37
C CYS A 88 1.09 25.82 -15.66
N SER A 89 0.23 26.39 -14.82
CA SER A 89 -0.24 27.78 -14.96
C SER A 89 0.91 28.77 -14.78
N LEU A 90 1.81 28.54 -13.83
CA LEU A 90 2.97 29.39 -13.61
C LEU A 90 3.91 29.35 -14.83
N LEU A 91 4.18 28.16 -15.37
CA LEU A 91 5.01 27.99 -16.58
C LEU A 91 4.42 28.70 -17.80
N LEU A 92 3.09 28.63 -17.98
CA LEU A 92 2.42 29.36 -19.06
C LEU A 92 2.45 30.87 -18.83
N ALA A 93 2.27 31.34 -17.60
CA ALA A 93 2.32 32.77 -17.27
C ALA A 93 3.73 33.36 -17.45
N THR A 94 4.78 32.59 -17.16
CA THR A 94 6.17 33.01 -17.39
C THR A 94 6.65 32.79 -18.83
N GLY A 95 5.99 31.93 -19.59
CA GLY A 95 6.22 31.76 -21.03
C GLY A 95 5.50 32.79 -21.89
N LEU A 96 4.49 33.45 -21.33
CA LEU A 96 3.82 34.63 -21.87
C LEU A 96 4.42 35.89 -21.22
N ASP A 97 5.73 36.11 -21.39
CA ASP A 97 6.28 37.45 -21.27
C ASP A 97 5.96 38.18 -22.59
N PRO A 98 5.06 39.17 -22.61
CA PRO A 98 4.74 39.90 -23.83
C PRO A 98 5.74 41.04 -23.98
N ASP A 99 7.04 40.75 -24.03
CA ASP A 99 8.05 41.73 -24.42
C ASP A 99 8.52 41.47 -25.85
N HIS A 100 7.62 41.80 -26.77
CA HIS A 100 8.03 42.14 -28.14
C HIS A 100 7.20 43.34 -28.60
N GLY A 101 7.48 44.49 -27.96
CA GLY A 101 7.26 45.80 -28.56
C GLY A 101 8.15 45.95 -29.79
N GLY A 102 7.80 45.24 -30.87
CA GLY A 102 8.36 45.46 -32.19
C GLY A 102 7.93 46.83 -32.68
N THR A 103 8.85 47.78 -32.65
CA THR A 103 8.78 48.99 -33.46
C THR A 103 8.57 48.56 -34.92
N PHE A 104 7.34 48.69 -35.40
CA PHE A 104 7.08 48.67 -36.84
C PHE A 104 7.75 49.93 -37.41
N GLU A 105 8.92 49.74 -38.01
CA GLU A 105 9.44 50.73 -38.97
C GLU A 105 8.45 50.78 -40.13
N GLU A 106 7.60 51.80 -40.10
CA GLU A 106 6.77 52.22 -41.22
C GLU A 106 7.71 52.89 -42.23
N SER A 107 8.36 52.08 -43.05
CA SER A 107 9.22 52.55 -44.13
C SER A 107 9.07 51.62 -45.30
N GLU A 108 7.97 51.75 -46.05
CA GLU A 108 8.00 51.55 -47.51
C GLU A 108 6.88 52.33 -48.23
N LEU A 109 7.33 53.19 -49.15
CA LEU A 109 6.79 53.41 -50.49
C LEU A 109 5.43 54.12 -50.65
N ARG A 110 5.50 55.44 -50.84
CA ARG A 110 4.70 56.08 -51.90
C ARG A 110 5.51 57.14 -52.64
N SER A 111 6.17 56.70 -53.71
CA SER A 111 6.52 57.52 -54.85
C SER A 111 5.25 57.70 -55.72
N ASN A 112 4.83 58.95 -55.89
CA ASN A 112 4.40 59.55 -57.16
C ASN A 112 4.42 61.06 -56.99
#